data_AF-A0A0D1ATR7-F1
#
_entry.id   AF-A0A0D1ATR7-F1
#
_cell.length_a   1.000
_cell.length_b   1.000
_cell.length_c   1.000
_cell.angle_alpha   90.00
_cell.angle_beta   90.00
_cell.angle_gamma   90.00
#
_symmetry.space_group_name_H-M   'P 1'
#
loop_
_entity.id
_entity.type
_entity.pdbx_description
1 polymer ?
#
loop_
_entity_poly.entity_id
_entity_poly.type
_entity_poly.pdbx_seq_one_letter_code
_entity_poly.pdbx_strand_id
1 'polypeptide(L)'
;MEAALADNSTPRTSTARPGGKGGGKGGLDTPLSGRQRILPNFRPDPDAFGHATEGFARFMGTPQFLLYMTVFCVFWLGWNTWAPVEWQFDSRALGFTLLTLMLSLQASYAAPLLLLAQNRQDDRDKVSLQQDRQRAERNLSDTEYLTRELASLRIALREVATRDYVRAELRSLLEDMLEAQEELRTHDPSGAGSHESPKDKVKERLKERRDKQRNPRTQQIPRVRPEHPGYPAHLNTPES
;
A
#
# COMPACT_ATOMS: atom_id res chain seq x y z
N MET A 1 -21.17 -59.75 -0.56
CA MET A 1 -20.64 -59.17 0.69
C MET A 1 -19.13 -59.36 0.72
N GLU A 2 -18.38 -59.04 -0.36
CA GLU A 2 -18.01 -57.68 -0.85
C GLU A 2 -17.46 -56.80 0.29
N ALA A 3 -16.23 -56.27 0.29
CA ALA A 3 -15.14 -56.19 -0.68
C ALA A 3 -13.84 -56.00 0.18
N ALA A 4 -12.73 -56.72 -0.03
CA ALA A 4 -11.73 -56.50 -1.10
C ALA A 4 -11.17 -55.06 -1.09
N LEU A 5 -9.87 -54.76 -1.16
CA LEU A 5 -8.60 -55.48 -1.39
C LEU A 5 -7.53 -54.40 -1.01
N ALA A 6 -6.45 -54.70 -0.27
CA ALA A 6 -5.06 -54.87 -0.77
C ALA A 6 -4.64 -53.84 -1.86
N ASP A 7 -3.45 -53.23 -1.91
CA ASP A 7 -2.15 -53.50 -1.31
C ASP A 7 -1.24 -52.27 -1.56
N ASN A 8 -0.19 -52.17 -0.75
CA ASN A 8 0.94 -51.26 -0.82
C ASN A 8 1.90 -51.65 -1.97
N SER A 9 2.54 -50.69 -2.65
CA SER A 9 3.95 -50.81 -3.07
C SER A 9 4.53 -49.55 -3.72
N THR A 10 5.58 -49.05 -3.10
CA THR A 10 6.55 -48.02 -3.52
C THR A 10 7.51 -48.52 -4.64
N PRO A 11 8.61 -47.80 -4.98
CA PRO A 11 8.77 -46.60 -5.82
C PRO A 11 9.71 -46.86 -7.04
N ARG A 12 9.75 -46.02 -8.09
CA ARG A 12 10.84 -46.07 -9.10
C ARG A 12 11.22 -44.72 -9.71
N THR A 13 12.50 -44.38 -9.54
CA THR A 13 13.30 -43.43 -10.30
C THR A 13 13.48 -43.92 -11.76
N SER A 14 13.36 -43.05 -12.77
CA SER A 14 13.88 -43.32 -14.11
C SER A 14 13.97 -42.07 -15.00
N THR A 15 15.22 -41.62 -15.17
CA THR A 15 15.90 -41.35 -16.46
C THR A 15 15.20 -40.60 -17.60
N ALA A 16 15.76 -39.42 -17.92
CA ALA A 16 15.57 -38.69 -19.17
C ALA A 16 16.23 -39.41 -20.37
N ARG A 17 15.57 -39.35 -21.53
CA ARG A 17 16.09 -39.81 -22.83
C ARG A 17 15.64 -38.80 -23.91
N PRO A 18 16.52 -38.35 -24.84
CA PRO A 18 16.16 -37.34 -25.83
C PRO A 18 15.76 -37.99 -27.17
N GLY A 19 14.92 -37.30 -27.94
CA GLY A 19 14.78 -37.52 -29.38
C GLY A 19 13.34 -37.66 -29.87
N GLY A 20 12.91 -36.71 -30.71
CA GLY A 20 11.65 -36.80 -31.44
C GLY A 20 11.33 -35.57 -32.27
N LYS A 21 11.94 -35.45 -33.45
CA LYS A 21 11.56 -34.53 -34.52
C LYS A 21 10.09 -34.78 -34.89
N GLY A 22 9.21 -33.81 -34.69
CA GLY A 22 7.82 -33.85 -35.13
C GLY A 22 7.44 -32.50 -35.74
N GLY A 23 7.16 -32.50 -37.05
CA GLY A 23 6.78 -31.31 -37.81
C GLY A 23 5.49 -30.68 -37.29
N GLY A 24 5.61 -29.45 -36.81
CA GLY A 24 4.47 -28.60 -36.46
C GLY A 24 3.93 -27.92 -37.70
N LYS A 25 2.70 -28.30 -38.08
CA LYS A 25 1.84 -27.56 -39.00
C LYS A 25 1.80 -26.09 -38.58
N GLY A 26 2.05 -25.20 -39.54
CA GLY A 26 2.06 -23.75 -39.33
C GLY A 26 0.78 -23.27 -38.66
N GLY A 27 0.93 -22.67 -37.47
CA GLY A 27 -0.14 -21.98 -36.78
C GLY A 27 -0.65 -20.84 -37.66
N LEU A 28 -1.93 -20.93 -38.03
CA LEU A 28 -2.67 -19.96 -38.82
C LEU A 28 -3.05 -18.73 -37.97
N ASP A 29 -2.15 -18.28 -37.09
CA ASP A 29 -2.41 -17.21 -36.11
C ASP A 29 -1.20 -16.31 -35.88
N THR A 30 -0.28 -16.24 -36.85
CA THR A 30 0.77 -15.23 -36.85
C THR A 30 0.44 -14.21 -37.92
N PRO A 31 -0.13 -13.03 -37.60
CA PRO A 31 -0.28 -11.99 -38.60
C PRO A 31 1.12 -11.60 -39.07
N LEU A 32 1.39 -11.82 -40.36
CA LEU A 32 2.60 -11.35 -41.03
C LEU A 32 2.68 -9.82 -40.82
N SER A 33 3.53 -9.41 -39.89
CA SER A 33 3.97 -8.02 -39.76
C SER A 33 4.88 -7.70 -40.95
N GLY A 34 4.25 -7.43 -42.09
CA GLY A 34 4.89 -7.26 -43.38
C GLY A 34 4.39 -6.03 -44.11
N ARG A 35 4.49 -4.85 -43.48
CA ARG A 35 4.52 -3.58 -44.22
C ARG A 35 5.41 -2.60 -43.48
N GLN A 36 6.71 -2.68 -43.75
CA GLN A 36 7.66 -1.63 -43.37
C GLN A 36 7.15 -0.32 -43.95
N ARG A 37 6.59 0.53 -43.09
CA ARG A 37 6.14 1.88 -43.44
C ARG A 37 7.41 2.72 -43.58
N ILE A 38 7.74 3.12 -44.81
CA ILE A 38 8.96 3.87 -45.17
C ILE A 38 8.85 5.36 -44.78
N LEU A 39 7.78 5.77 -44.08
CA LEU A 39 7.68 7.13 -43.56
C LEU A 39 8.35 7.18 -42.18
N PRO A 40 9.26 8.14 -41.92
CA PRO A 40 9.72 8.40 -40.58
C PRO A 40 8.51 8.80 -39.73
N ASN A 41 8.17 7.95 -38.76
CA ASN A 41 7.14 8.23 -37.78
C ASN A 41 7.65 9.41 -36.92
N PHE A 42 7.31 10.64 -37.32
CA PHE A 42 7.36 11.80 -36.44
C PHE A 42 6.31 11.56 -35.36
N ARG A 43 6.69 10.85 -34.30
CA ARG A 43 5.95 10.79 -33.05
C ARG A 43 6.50 11.92 -32.21
N PRO A 44 5.79 13.06 -32.08
CA PRO A 44 6.20 14.08 -31.14
C PRO A 44 6.26 13.42 -29.77
N ASP A 45 7.41 13.48 -29.11
CA ASP A 45 7.61 12.85 -27.81
C ASP A 45 6.68 13.52 -26.79
N PRO A 46 5.60 12.84 -26.35
CA PRO A 46 4.57 13.46 -25.53
C PRO A 46 5.11 13.92 -24.17
N ASP A 47 6.25 13.40 -23.72
CA ASP A 47 6.88 13.78 -22.45
C ASP A 47 7.69 15.07 -22.56
N ALA A 48 8.42 15.28 -23.66
CA ALA A 48 9.12 16.54 -23.91
C ALA A 48 8.13 17.72 -24.07
N PHE A 49 7.02 17.50 -24.78
CA PHE A 49 5.95 18.50 -24.91
C PHE A 49 5.18 18.73 -23.61
N GLY A 50 5.05 17.70 -22.76
CA GLY A 50 4.41 17.80 -21.45
C GLY A 50 5.21 18.66 -20.46
N HIS A 51 6.53 18.50 -20.42
CA HIS A 51 7.39 19.34 -19.58
C HIS A 51 7.44 20.79 -20.07
N ALA A 52 7.47 21.00 -21.39
CA ALA A 52 7.39 22.35 -21.96
C ALA A 52 6.06 23.04 -21.64
N THR A 53 4.94 22.33 -21.79
CA THR A 53 3.61 22.88 -21.47
C THR A 53 3.41 23.14 -19.98
N GLU A 54 3.94 22.30 -19.08
CA GLU A 54 3.91 22.55 -17.63
C GLU A 54 4.70 23.82 -17.24
N GLY A 55 5.85 24.05 -17.90
CA GLY A 55 6.62 25.29 -17.75
C GLY A 55 5.86 26.53 -18.26
N PHE A 56 5.24 26.43 -19.44
CA PHE A 56 4.44 27.51 -20.01
C PHE A 56 3.19 27.84 -19.18
N ALA A 57 2.50 26.83 -18.63
CA ALA A 57 1.33 27.03 -17.77
C ALA A 57 1.70 27.78 -16.48
N ARG A 58 2.82 27.40 -15.84
CA ARG A 58 3.35 28.14 -14.68
C ARG A 58 3.77 29.56 -15.04
N PHE A 59 4.36 29.75 -16.22
CA PHE A 59 4.80 31.06 -16.69
C PHE A 59 3.62 32.01 -16.96
N MET A 60 2.56 31.52 -17.63
CA MET A 60 1.36 32.30 -17.96
C MET A 60 0.54 32.70 -16.72
N GLY A 61 0.56 31.89 -15.66
CA GLY A 61 -0.13 32.18 -14.39
C GLY A 61 0.61 33.13 -13.45
N THR A 62 1.84 33.54 -13.78
CA THR A 62 2.67 34.41 -12.94
C THR A 62 2.57 35.87 -13.39
N PRO A 63 2.49 36.88 -12.49
CA PRO A 63 2.45 38.30 -12.86
C PRO A 63 3.66 38.77 -13.69
N GLN A 64 4.75 38.02 -13.66
CA GLN A 64 5.95 38.28 -14.45
C GLN A 64 5.69 38.24 -15.97
N PHE A 65 4.77 37.39 -16.45
CA PHE A 65 4.42 37.33 -17.87
C PHE A 65 3.79 38.64 -18.36
N LEU A 66 2.85 39.18 -17.57
CA LEU A 66 2.20 40.45 -17.86
C LEU A 66 3.21 41.61 -17.87
N LEU A 67 4.20 41.57 -16.98
CA LEU A 67 5.27 42.56 -16.94
C LEU A 67 6.13 42.52 -18.20
N TYR A 68 6.59 41.33 -18.63
CA TYR A 68 7.36 41.18 -19.87
C TYR A 68 6.57 41.63 -21.10
N MET A 69 5.29 41.23 -21.21
CA MET A 69 4.42 41.66 -22.31
C MET A 69 4.20 43.18 -22.32
N THR A 70 4.02 43.77 -21.14
CA THR A 70 3.87 45.23 -21.01
C THR A 70 5.15 45.95 -21.45
N VAL A 71 6.31 45.50 -20.98
CA VAL A 71 7.61 46.05 -21.38
C VAL A 71 7.83 45.92 -22.89
N PHE A 72 7.49 44.78 -23.48
CA PHE A 72 7.56 44.57 -24.92
C PHE A 72 6.67 45.56 -25.69
N CYS A 73 5.40 45.73 -25.28
CA CYS A 73 4.50 46.70 -25.90
C CYS A 73 5.03 48.13 -25.77
N VAL A 74 5.47 48.53 -24.58
CA VAL A 74 6.03 49.88 -24.34
C VAL A 74 7.27 50.12 -25.18
N PHE A 75 8.18 49.14 -25.26
CA PHE A 75 9.38 49.22 -26.09
C PHE A 75 9.03 49.32 -27.58
N TRP A 76 8.08 48.51 -28.06
CA TRP A 76 7.63 48.53 -29.45
C TRP A 76 6.99 49.87 -29.83
N LEU A 77 6.09 50.38 -28.98
CA LEU A 77 5.46 51.69 -29.16
C LEU A 77 6.50 52.80 -29.12
N GLY A 78 7.41 52.78 -28.13
CA GLY A 78 8.47 53.77 -27.99
C GLY A 78 9.40 53.80 -29.20
N TRP A 79 9.86 52.62 -29.64
CA TRP A 79 10.71 52.49 -30.83
C TRP A 79 10.03 53.03 -32.08
N ASN A 80 8.81 52.59 -32.38
CA ASN A 80 8.09 53.05 -33.57
C ASN A 80 7.58 54.49 -33.49
N THR A 81 7.49 55.07 -32.29
CA THR A 81 7.10 56.49 -32.10
C THR A 81 8.29 57.43 -32.26
N TRP A 82 9.47 57.05 -31.76
CA TRP A 82 10.66 57.91 -31.78
C TRP A 82 11.62 57.62 -32.95
N ALA A 83 11.48 56.50 -33.64
CA ALA A 83 12.29 56.20 -34.82
C ALA A 83 11.94 57.13 -36.01
N PRO A 84 12.93 57.56 -36.83
CA PRO A 84 12.68 58.24 -38.10
C PRO A 84 11.82 57.40 -39.05
N VAL A 85 11.04 58.05 -39.93
CA VAL A 85 10.06 57.41 -40.83
C VAL A 85 10.65 56.28 -41.68
N GLU A 86 11.92 56.41 -42.08
CA GLU A 86 12.66 55.39 -42.85
C GLU A 86 12.87 54.08 -42.07
N TRP A 87 12.87 54.12 -40.73
CA TRP A 87 13.16 52.98 -39.84
C TRP A 87 11.94 52.56 -39.00
N GLN A 88 10.78 53.15 -39.25
CA GLN A 88 9.52 52.75 -38.62
C GLN A 88 9.04 51.45 -39.26
N PHE A 89 9.16 50.35 -38.52
CA PHE A 89 8.61 49.06 -38.95
C PHE A 89 7.07 49.07 -38.86
N ASP A 90 6.50 49.78 -37.90
CA ASP A 90 5.06 49.85 -37.63
C ASP A 90 4.64 51.31 -37.40
N SER A 91 4.42 52.04 -38.49
CA SER A 91 4.12 53.47 -38.48
C SER A 91 2.89 53.82 -37.65
N ARG A 92 3.03 54.84 -36.79
CA ARG A 92 1.94 55.38 -35.95
C ARG A 92 0.71 55.83 -36.77
N ALA A 93 0.91 56.27 -38.01
CA ALA A 93 -0.17 56.69 -38.91
C ALA A 93 -1.17 55.57 -39.25
N LEU A 94 -0.72 54.31 -39.20
CA LEU A 94 -1.53 53.11 -39.43
C LEU A 94 -2.00 52.47 -38.11
N GLY A 95 -1.82 53.16 -36.98
CA GLY A 95 -2.33 52.70 -35.67
C GLY A 95 -1.65 51.44 -35.13
N PHE A 96 -0.38 51.18 -35.47
CA PHE A 96 0.35 49.98 -35.06
C PHE A 96 -0.30 48.66 -35.54
N THR A 97 -0.54 48.60 -36.86
CA THR A 97 -1.22 47.46 -37.50
C THR A 97 -0.44 46.16 -37.28
N LEU A 98 0.90 46.19 -37.34
CA LEU A 98 1.69 44.97 -37.16
C LEU A 98 1.62 44.44 -35.73
N LEU A 99 1.71 45.33 -34.73
CA LEU A 99 1.52 44.95 -33.34
C LEU A 99 0.15 44.28 -33.11
N THR A 100 -0.90 44.86 -33.70
CA THR A 100 -2.27 44.34 -33.58
C THR A 100 -2.42 42.97 -34.24
N LEU A 101 -1.85 42.78 -35.42
CA LEU A 101 -1.84 41.49 -36.11
C LEU A 101 -1.07 40.44 -35.29
N MET A 102 0.06 40.81 -34.71
CA MET A 102 0.88 39.92 -33.89
C MET A 102 0.18 39.51 -32.61
N LEU A 103 -0.48 40.45 -31.92
CA LEU A 103 -1.28 40.17 -30.72
C LEU A 103 -2.49 39.28 -31.03
N SER A 104 -3.16 39.50 -32.16
CA SER A 104 -4.28 38.66 -32.60
C SER A 104 -3.83 37.23 -32.90
N LEU A 105 -2.68 37.07 -33.56
CA LEU A 105 -2.07 35.76 -33.79
C LEU A 105 -1.65 35.07 -32.49
N GLN A 106 -1.07 35.83 -31.55
CA GLN A 106 -0.64 35.31 -30.25
C GLN A 106 -1.82 34.70 -29.49
N ALA A 107 -2.96 35.40 -29.44
CA ALA A 107 -4.18 34.88 -28.82
C ALA A 107 -4.69 33.60 -29.52
N SER A 108 -4.68 33.58 -30.86
CA SER A 108 -5.16 32.44 -31.64
C SER A 108 -4.31 31.18 -31.47
N TYR A 109 -2.98 31.32 -31.36
CA TYR A 109 -2.07 30.18 -31.17
C TYR A 109 -1.94 29.74 -29.70
N ALA A 110 -2.23 30.64 -28.75
CA ALA A 110 -2.24 30.29 -27.34
C ALA A 110 -3.33 29.25 -27.01
N ALA A 111 -4.53 29.36 -27.61
CA ALA A 111 -5.65 28.46 -27.35
C ALA A 111 -5.34 26.96 -27.62
N PRO A 112 -4.83 26.55 -28.80
CA PRO A 112 -4.51 25.14 -29.08
C PRO A 112 -3.36 24.61 -28.21
N LEU A 113 -2.36 25.42 -27.90
CA LEU A 113 -1.29 25.03 -26.98
C LEU A 113 -1.79 24.84 -25.55
N LEU A 114 -2.68 25.73 -25.10
CA LEU A 114 -3.29 25.65 -23.78
C LEU A 114 -4.17 24.40 -23.65
N LEU A 115 -4.94 24.07 -24.70
CA LEU A 115 -5.76 22.85 -24.73
C LEU A 115 -4.91 21.58 -24.62
N LEU A 116 -3.73 21.55 -25.27
CA LEU A 116 -2.81 20.42 -25.16
C LEU A 116 -2.18 20.31 -23.76
N ALA A 117 -1.90 21.44 -23.11
CA ALA A 117 -1.43 21.47 -21.72
C ALA A 117 -2.51 20.95 -20.75
N GLN A 118 -3.76 21.34 -20.98
CA GLN A 118 -4.91 21.00 -20.12
C GLN A 118 -5.23 19.51 -20.16
N ASN A 119 -5.19 18.85 -21.33
CA ASN A 119 -5.49 17.41 -21.43
C ASN A 119 -4.64 16.54 -20.49
N ARG A 120 -3.35 16.87 -20.29
CA ARG A 120 -2.47 16.14 -19.35
C ARG A 120 -2.72 16.49 -17.88
N GLN A 121 -3.23 17.68 -17.59
CA GLN A 121 -3.65 18.07 -16.25
C GLN A 121 -4.90 17.25 -15.86
N ASP A 122 -5.88 17.21 -16.77
CA ASP A 122 -7.12 16.45 -16.59
C ASP A 122 -6.85 14.94 -16.43
N ASP A 123 -5.87 14.39 -17.14
CA ASP A 123 -5.51 12.97 -17.00
C ASP A 123 -4.84 12.66 -15.66
N ARG A 124 -3.98 13.56 -15.14
CA ARG A 124 -3.45 13.46 -13.77
C ARG A 124 -4.57 13.56 -12.72
N ASP A 125 -5.48 14.51 -12.90
CA ASP A 125 -6.61 14.73 -12.00
C ASP A 125 -7.58 13.54 -11.99
N LYS A 126 -7.83 12.91 -13.15
CA LYS A 126 -8.60 11.66 -13.24
C LYS A 126 -7.96 10.53 -12.43
N VAL A 127 -6.64 10.34 -12.54
CA VAL A 127 -5.91 9.31 -11.76
C VAL A 127 -5.98 9.60 -10.27
N SER A 128 -5.80 10.86 -9.87
CA SER A 128 -5.92 11.29 -8.47
C SER A 128 -7.32 11.01 -7.92
N LEU A 129 -8.37 11.34 -8.69
CA LEU A 129 -9.77 11.07 -8.32
C LEU A 129 -10.08 9.57 -8.21
N GLN A 130 -9.54 8.74 -9.10
CA GLN A 130 -9.70 7.29 -9.02
C GLN A 130 -9.04 6.70 -7.77
N GLN A 131 -7.84 7.16 -7.42
CA GLN A 131 -7.15 6.74 -6.20
C GLN A 131 -7.91 7.18 -4.96
N ASP A 132 -8.42 8.41 -4.95
CA ASP A 132 -9.21 8.94 -3.83
C ASP A 132 -10.49 8.12 -3.62
N ARG A 133 -11.20 7.77 -4.70
CA ARG A 133 -12.35 6.87 -4.63
C ARG A 133 -12.01 5.49 -4.06
N GLN A 134 -10.93 4.85 -4.52
CA GLN A 134 -10.49 3.57 -3.94
C GLN A 134 -10.12 3.68 -2.46
N ARG A 135 -9.49 4.80 -2.05
CA ARG A 135 -9.18 5.04 -0.64
C ARG A 135 -10.44 5.22 0.18
N ALA A 136 -11.42 5.96 -0.32
CA ALA A 136 -12.72 6.13 0.33
C ALA A 136 -13.46 4.80 0.50
N GLU A 137 -13.46 3.94 -0.52
CA GLU A 137 -14.04 2.59 -0.45
C GLU A 137 -13.35 1.73 0.61
N ARG A 138 -12.01 1.76 0.68
CA ARG A 138 -11.25 1.04 1.72
C ARG A 138 -11.51 1.59 3.12
N ASN A 139 -11.57 2.91 3.27
CA ASN A 139 -11.87 3.54 4.55
C ASN A 139 -13.28 3.19 5.03
N LEU A 140 -14.25 3.10 4.10
CA LEU A 140 -15.60 2.65 4.41
C LEU A 140 -15.59 1.19 4.87
N SER A 141 -14.90 0.29 4.15
CA SER A 141 -14.79 -1.12 4.57
C SER A 141 -14.07 -1.29 5.91
N ASP A 142 -13.02 -0.50 6.17
CA ASP A 142 -12.28 -0.53 7.44
C ASP A 142 -13.17 -0.04 8.59
N THR A 143 -13.99 0.98 8.34
CA THR A 143 -14.96 1.48 9.32
C THR A 143 -16.05 0.45 9.60
N GLU A 144 -16.59 -0.21 8.57
CA GLU A 144 -17.55 -1.29 8.72
C GLU A 144 -16.96 -2.47 9.50
N TYR A 145 -15.71 -2.84 9.20
CA TYR A 145 -14.98 -3.87 9.90
C TYR A 145 -14.79 -3.54 11.38
N LEU A 146 -14.25 -2.35 11.69
CA LEU A 146 -14.07 -1.87 13.06
C LEU A 146 -15.40 -1.80 13.82
N THR A 147 -16.48 -1.39 13.17
CA THR A 147 -17.81 -1.33 13.79
C THR A 147 -18.33 -2.73 14.12
N ARG A 148 -18.09 -3.72 13.26
CA ARG A 148 -18.46 -5.12 13.49
C ARG A 148 -17.63 -5.76 14.60
N GLU A 149 -16.32 -5.50 14.64
CA GLU A 149 -15.43 -5.95 15.71
C GLU A 149 -15.76 -5.26 17.05
N LEU A 150 -16.12 -3.98 17.04
CA LEU A 150 -16.57 -3.27 18.24
C LEU A 150 -17.89 -3.87 18.76
N ALA A 151 -18.81 -4.24 17.87
CA ALA A 151 -20.06 -4.90 18.24
C ALA A 151 -19.82 -6.28 18.88
N SER A 152 -18.91 -7.09 18.31
CA SER A 152 -18.56 -8.40 18.90
C SER A 152 -17.87 -8.25 20.26
N LEU A 153 -16.94 -7.31 20.38
CA LEU A 153 -16.26 -6.98 21.64
C LEU A 153 -17.25 -6.50 22.71
N ARG A 154 -18.21 -5.65 22.33
CA ARG A 154 -19.26 -5.17 23.24
C ARG A 154 -20.12 -6.31 23.78
N ILE A 155 -20.47 -7.31 22.96
CA ILE A 155 -21.24 -8.48 23.39
C ILE A 155 -20.41 -9.31 24.37
N ALA A 156 -19.15 -9.62 24.03
CA ALA A 156 -18.26 -10.38 24.90
C ALA A 156 -18.03 -9.68 26.27
N LEU A 157 -17.85 -8.36 26.26
CA LEU A 157 -17.74 -7.57 27.50
C LEU A 157 -19.04 -7.56 28.31
N ARG A 158 -20.21 -7.54 27.65
CA ARG A 158 -21.51 -7.60 28.35
C ARG A 158 -21.69 -8.93 29.08
N GLU A 159 -21.22 -10.03 28.52
CA GLU A 159 -21.28 -11.36 29.13
C GLU A 159 -20.37 -11.47 30.36
N VAL A 160 -19.13 -10.95 30.28
CA VAL A 160 -18.15 -11.00 31.39
C VAL A 160 -18.41 -9.96 32.48
N ALA A 161 -19.00 -8.81 32.13
CA ALA A 161 -19.23 -7.70 33.06
C ALA A 161 -20.71 -7.55 33.47
N THR A 162 -21.49 -8.63 33.52
CA THR A 162 -22.78 -8.53 34.21
C THR A 162 -22.51 -8.23 35.68
N ARG A 163 -23.07 -7.12 36.19
CA ARG A 163 -22.90 -6.65 37.58
C ARG A 163 -23.11 -7.75 38.60
N ASP A 164 -24.06 -8.65 38.32
CA ASP A 164 -24.39 -9.76 39.21
C ASP A 164 -23.33 -10.87 39.21
N TYR A 165 -22.65 -11.12 38.09
CA TYR A 165 -21.49 -12.04 38.03
C TYR A 165 -20.31 -11.46 38.82
N VAL A 166 -19.95 -10.19 38.57
CA VAL A 166 -18.89 -9.51 39.32
C VAL A 166 -19.19 -9.49 40.82
N ARG A 167 -20.45 -9.26 41.19
CA ARG A 167 -20.90 -9.27 42.59
C ARG A 167 -20.91 -10.67 43.19
N ALA A 168 -21.26 -11.71 42.42
CA ALA A 168 -21.20 -13.10 42.86
C ALA A 168 -19.76 -13.54 43.08
N GLU A 169 -18.85 -13.20 42.17
CA GLU A 169 -17.43 -13.55 42.29
C GLU A 169 -16.77 -12.80 43.46
N LEU A 170 -17.08 -11.52 43.65
CA LEU A 170 -16.65 -10.76 44.83
C LEU A 170 -17.16 -11.37 46.13
N ARG A 171 -18.42 -11.82 46.17
CA ARG A 171 -18.96 -12.51 47.36
C ARG A 171 -18.29 -13.86 47.59
N SER A 172 -18.12 -14.67 46.54
CA SER A 172 -17.45 -15.96 46.63
C SER A 172 -16.02 -15.80 47.15
N LEU A 173 -15.27 -14.82 46.65
CA LEU A 173 -13.91 -14.54 47.13
C LEU A 173 -13.90 -14.05 48.58
N LEU A 174 -14.88 -13.26 49.01
CA LEU A 174 -15.01 -12.82 50.40
C LEU A 174 -15.36 -13.99 51.33
N GLU A 175 -16.25 -14.88 50.89
CA GLU A 175 -16.64 -16.10 51.63
C GLU A 175 -15.42 -17.03 51.80
N ASP A 176 -14.68 -17.30 50.73
CA ASP A 176 -13.44 -18.10 50.75
C ASP A 176 -12.41 -17.51 51.74
N MET A 177 -12.27 -16.18 51.80
CA MET A 177 -11.35 -15.52 52.73
C MET A 177 -11.83 -15.60 54.19
N LEU A 178 -13.13 -15.50 54.43
CA LEU A 178 -13.73 -15.65 55.75
C LEU A 178 -13.59 -17.08 56.27
N GLU A 179 -13.90 -18.07 55.44
CA GLU A 179 -13.76 -19.49 55.76
C GLU A 179 -12.29 -19.84 56.05
N ALA A 180 -11.35 -19.33 55.24
CA ALA A 180 -9.92 -19.50 55.50
C ALA A 180 -9.47 -18.87 56.84
N GLN A 181 -10.07 -17.74 57.26
CA GLN A 181 -9.80 -17.17 58.59
C GLN A 181 -10.41 -18.01 59.72
N GLU A 182 -11.61 -18.55 59.51
CA GLU A 182 -12.30 -19.36 60.51
C GLU A 182 -11.63 -20.72 60.70
N GLU A 183 -11.15 -21.35 59.63
CA GLU A 183 -10.33 -22.56 59.67
C GLU A 183 -9.02 -22.29 60.45
N LEU A 184 -8.39 -21.14 60.24
CA LEU A 184 -7.20 -20.72 60.98
C LEU A 184 -7.49 -20.44 62.47
N ARG A 185 -8.72 -20.03 62.79
CA ARG A 185 -9.17 -19.71 64.16
C ARG A 185 -9.65 -20.93 64.93
N THR A 186 -10.25 -21.91 64.26
CA THR A 186 -10.73 -23.17 64.83
C THR A 186 -9.61 -24.19 65.00
N HIS A 187 -8.48 -24.03 64.29
CA HIS A 187 -7.27 -24.80 64.51
C HIS A 187 -6.48 -24.32 65.74
N ASP A 188 -7.11 -24.38 66.92
CA ASP A 188 -6.44 -24.30 68.21
C ASP A 188 -5.55 -25.56 68.39
N PRO A 189 -4.23 -25.44 68.60
CA PRO A 189 -3.32 -26.57 68.61
C PRO A 189 -3.38 -27.29 69.96
N SER A 190 -4.43 -28.08 70.20
CA SER A 190 -4.49 -29.01 71.32
C SER A 190 -4.83 -30.41 70.83
N GLY A 191 -3.77 -31.21 70.57
CA GLY A 191 -3.87 -32.68 70.65
C GLY A 191 -3.50 -33.50 69.40
N ALA A 192 -2.20 -33.51 69.07
CA ALA A 192 -1.40 -34.64 68.56
C ALA A 192 -1.93 -35.58 67.44
N GLY A 193 -1.31 -35.50 66.25
CA GLY A 193 -1.16 -36.65 65.35
C GLY A 193 -0.91 -36.34 63.87
N SER A 194 0.35 -36.41 63.44
CA SER A 194 0.87 -36.37 62.05
C SER A 194 0.85 -35.02 61.31
N HIS A 195 2.07 -34.57 60.98
CA HIS A 195 2.41 -33.26 60.46
C HIS A 195 2.32 -33.26 58.92
N GLU A 196 1.29 -32.63 58.37
CA GLU A 196 1.34 -32.14 56.99
C GLU A 196 0.91 -30.68 57.03
N SER A 197 1.84 -29.76 56.73
CA SER A 197 1.57 -28.33 56.91
C SER A 197 0.50 -27.90 55.92
N PRO A 198 -0.49 -27.08 56.33
CA PRO A 198 -1.49 -26.51 55.42
C PRO A 198 -0.84 -25.81 54.21
N LYS A 199 0.37 -25.27 54.39
CA LYS A 199 1.17 -24.64 53.34
C LYS A 199 1.58 -25.60 52.22
N ASP A 200 1.78 -26.88 52.54
CA ASP A 200 2.19 -27.90 51.57
C ASP A 200 1.00 -28.31 50.68
N LYS A 201 -0.17 -28.50 51.28
CA LYS A 201 -1.43 -28.74 50.54
C LYS A 201 -1.78 -27.59 49.61
N VAL A 202 -1.62 -26.34 50.06
CA VAL A 202 -1.86 -25.15 49.23
C VAL A 202 -0.86 -25.08 48.07
N LYS A 203 0.43 -25.36 48.32
CA LYS A 203 1.46 -25.43 47.27
C LYS A 203 1.15 -26.48 46.22
N GLU A 204 0.66 -27.64 46.64
CA GLU A 204 0.34 -28.74 45.74
C GLU A 204 -0.88 -28.41 44.87
N ARG A 205 -1.96 -27.86 45.46
CA ARG A 205 -3.12 -27.37 44.68
C ARG A 205 -2.74 -26.25 43.71
N LEU A 206 -1.84 -25.35 44.09
CA LEU A 206 -1.36 -24.28 43.19
C LEU A 206 -0.55 -24.86 42.01
N LYS A 207 0.26 -25.90 42.28
CA LYS A 207 1.06 -26.59 41.27
C LYS A 207 0.17 -27.37 40.29
N GLU A 208 -0.83 -28.07 40.79
CA GLU A 208 -1.80 -28.82 39.99
C GLU A 208 -2.64 -27.89 39.09
N ARG A 209 -3.09 -26.74 39.63
CA ARG A 209 -3.81 -25.72 38.83
C ARG A 209 -2.91 -25.13 37.73
N ARG A 210 -1.65 -24.85 38.04
CA ARG A 210 -0.67 -24.34 37.06
C ARG A 210 -0.40 -25.35 35.95
N ASP A 211 -0.26 -26.63 36.27
CA ASP A 211 -0.01 -27.68 35.27
C ASP A 211 -1.23 -27.94 34.38
N LYS A 212 -2.46 -27.81 34.93
CA LYS A 212 -3.71 -27.91 34.17
C LYS A 212 -3.93 -26.72 33.23
N GLN A 213 -3.51 -25.52 33.64
CA GLN A 213 -3.59 -24.31 32.82
C GLN A 213 -2.54 -24.25 31.70
N ARG A 214 -1.41 -24.97 31.87
CA ARG A 214 -0.30 -25.00 30.91
C ARG A 214 -0.58 -25.85 29.66
N ASN A 215 -1.66 -26.63 29.63
CA ASN A 215 -1.84 -27.67 28.61
C ASN A 215 -3.00 -27.54 27.59
N PRO A 216 -3.34 -26.35 27.04
CA PRO A 216 -4.12 -26.34 25.80
C PRO A 216 -3.50 -25.60 24.60
N ARG A 217 -2.18 -25.31 24.53
CA ARG A 217 -1.68 -24.40 23.47
C ARG A 217 -0.37 -24.68 22.75
N THR A 218 0.09 -25.93 22.68
CA THR A 218 1.38 -26.22 21.99
C THR A 218 1.36 -27.34 20.94
N GLN A 219 0.20 -27.88 20.54
CA GLN A 219 0.14 -28.94 19.52
C GLN A 219 -0.11 -28.49 18.08
N GLN A 220 -0.17 -27.18 17.77
CA GLN A 220 -0.40 -26.72 16.38
C GLN A 220 0.47 -25.54 15.96
N ILE A 221 1.79 -25.70 16.05
CA ILE A 221 2.70 -24.86 15.26
C ILE A 221 3.56 -25.81 14.41
N PRO A 222 3.33 -25.90 13.09
CA PRO A 222 4.25 -26.59 12.20
C PRO A 222 5.65 -25.96 12.33
N ARG A 223 6.65 -26.75 12.75
CA ARG A 223 8.05 -26.32 12.78
C ARG A 223 8.51 -26.07 11.34
N VAL A 224 8.63 -24.81 10.94
CA VAL A 224 9.32 -24.42 9.71
C VAL A 224 10.82 -24.57 9.94
N ARG A 225 11.48 -25.39 9.10
CA ARG A 225 12.92 -25.60 9.10
C ARG A 225 13.61 -24.33 8.57
N PRO A 226 14.57 -23.72 9.27
CA PRO A 226 15.35 -22.62 8.70
C PRO A 226 16.35 -23.19 7.67
N GLU A 227 16.24 -22.74 6.43
CA GLU A 227 17.27 -22.91 5.39
C GLU A 227 18.49 -22.06 5.80
N HIS A 228 19.66 -22.68 5.92
CA HIS A 228 20.93 -21.98 6.14
C HIS A 228 21.42 -21.38 4.81
N PRO A 229 21.63 -20.06 4.70
CA PRO A 229 22.40 -19.51 3.59
C PRO A 229 23.89 -19.80 3.84
N GLY A 230 24.48 -20.65 3.00
CA GLY A 230 25.90 -20.95 3.02
C GLY A 230 26.73 -19.69 2.73
N TYR A 231 27.60 -19.32 3.66
CA TYR A 231 28.67 -18.36 3.43
C TYR A 231 29.94 -19.13 3.02
N PRO A 232 30.65 -18.73 1.95
CA PRO A 232 31.87 -19.41 1.56
C PRO A 232 33.01 -19.08 2.53
N ALA A 233 33.71 -20.12 2.95
CA ALA A 233 34.88 -20.05 3.80
C ALA A 233 36.01 -19.25 3.12
N HIS A 234 36.54 -18.26 3.83
CA HIS A 234 37.74 -17.53 3.45
C HIS A 234 38.94 -18.48 3.41
N LEU A 235 39.67 -18.49 2.29
CA LEU A 235 40.93 -19.21 2.15
C LEU A 235 41.99 -18.62 3.09
N ASN A 236 42.58 -19.50 3.91
CA ASN A 236 43.86 -19.29 4.55
C ASN A 236 44.96 -19.09 3.49
N THR A 237 45.78 -18.06 3.68
CA THR A 237 47.15 -18.00 3.17
C THR A 237 48.08 -18.03 4.38
N PRO A 238 48.95 -19.03 4.51
CA PRO A 238 50.22 -18.87 5.21
C PRO A 238 51.34 -18.62 4.19
N GLU A 239 52.32 -17.86 4.67
CA GLU A 239 53.49 -17.32 3.98
C GLU A 239 54.34 -18.33 3.20
N SER A 240 54.96 -17.82 2.12
CA SER A 240 56.41 -17.89 1.85
C SER A 240 56.76 -16.99 0.67
#